data_AF-A8U5D1-F1
#
_entry.id   AF-A8U5D1-F1
#
_cell.length_a   1.000
_cell.length_b   1.000
_cell.length_c   1.000
_cell.angle_alpha   90.00
_cell.angle_beta   90.00
_cell.angle_gamma   90.00
#
_symmetry.space_group_name_H-M   'P 1'
#
loop_
_entity.id
_entity.type
_entity.pdbx_description
1 polymer ?
#
loop_
_entity_poly.entity_id
_entity_poly.type
_entity_poly.pdbx_seq_one_letter_code
_entity_poly.pdbx_strand_id
1 'polypeptide(L)'
;MKKRVLTGIMATMLFASPFLPTIAQADTLEEMEQQKNALESQSSELNNKITEQDEALTNLETEKSNLESDITILQSQIDETVLKLHDQEQKLEESKAKVEQLKKEIEALKKLIAQRTDKLENQARSVQTDASASNLIGLLITAESFTDLVGRIGIVNQLVTANKDIVTEQAIDQASLETNEVKAEAEKIAVEDTKNAIELSKNNLVAQKAEMDDKIVQVAIQYDMTEEEKNTFVNEQQVIATQTSTLSEEMQKERQRIIEEEQARQLAIQKAAEVAAAKAAAEEEARLAAVETQEKAEQEAAAQKVAEQKTTVANSAPEKSTNTNKSNNSSSTTTSPSNSSPSSNSSSSKKPIVTQKPKPTPSPSSDSGFIRPSGGYMTSAYGYRIHPITGVYKLHGGTDFGGGGAIVASKSGTVVFAGYDSGWGYYVKIDHGNGMQTLYAHMVAGSLLVSPGQQVSQGQQIGTMGTTGSSTGVHLHFEMYKNGSRVNPASYL
;
A
#
# COMPACT_ATOMS: atom_id res chain seq x y z
N MET A 1 -19.16 14.62 -7.22
CA MET A 1 -18.42 15.90 -7.09
C MET A 1 -18.64 16.48 -5.69
N LYS A 2 -17.75 16.15 -4.75
CA LYS A 2 -17.64 16.87 -3.47
C LYS A 2 -16.16 17.23 -3.32
N LYS A 3 -15.85 18.52 -3.44
CA LYS A 3 -14.49 19.05 -3.26
C LYS A 3 -14.11 18.87 -1.79
N ARG A 4 -13.12 18.02 -1.51
CA ARG A 4 -12.43 18.03 -0.22
C ARG A 4 -11.16 18.88 -0.36
N VAL A 5 -11.03 19.80 0.58
CA VAL A 5 -10.03 20.85 0.63
C VAL A 5 -8.69 20.20 0.97
N LEU A 6 -7.73 20.37 0.07
CA LEU A 6 -6.33 20.00 0.27
C LEU A 6 -5.68 21.07 1.16
N THR A 7 -5.72 20.89 2.48
CA THR A 7 -4.95 21.71 3.43
C THR A 7 -3.52 21.16 3.50
N GLY A 8 -2.72 21.49 2.48
CA GLY A 8 -1.27 21.37 2.56
C GLY A 8 -0.73 22.49 3.44
N ILE A 9 -0.41 22.19 4.71
CA ILE A 9 0.40 23.09 5.54
C ILE A 9 1.87 22.74 5.27
N MET A 10 2.42 23.35 4.23
CA MET A 10 3.87 23.43 4.05
C MET A 10 4.39 24.51 5.02
N ALA A 11 4.81 24.10 6.21
CA ALA A 11 5.54 24.97 7.13
C ALA A 11 7.04 24.82 6.87
N THR A 12 7.52 25.35 5.75
CA THR A 12 8.95 25.63 5.57
C THR A 12 9.32 26.83 6.45
N MET A 13 9.70 26.58 7.71
CA MET A 13 10.41 27.57 8.53
C MET A 13 11.92 27.33 8.43
N LEU A 14 12.49 27.89 7.37
CA LEU A 14 13.91 28.20 7.28
C LEU A 14 14.21 29.34 8.26
N PHE A 15 14.67 29.02 9.47
CA PHE A 15 15.33 29.99 10.34
C PHE A 15 16.84 29.74 10.28
N ALA A 16 17.50 30.46 9.38
CA ALA A 16 18.93 30.71 9.44
C ALA A 16 19.12 32.17 9.85
N SER A 17 19.71 32.43 11.01
CA SER A 17 20.40 33.70 11.28
C SER A 17 21.53 33.54 12.30
N PRO A 18 22.62 34.32 12.13
CA PRO A 18 23.89 34.06 12.78
C PRO A 18 23.97 34.66 14.19
N PHE A 19 24.60 33.90 15.07
CA PHE A 19 25.05 34.25 16.42
C PHE A 19 25.90 35.54 16.46
N LEU A 20 25.57 36.47 17.36
CA LEU A 20 26.55 37.32 18.06
C LEU A 20 26.10 37.57 19.52
N PRO A 21 27.01 37.56 20.52
CA PRO A 21 26.66 37.46 21.93
C PRO A 21 26.78 38.79 22.69
N THR A 22 25.85 39.05 23.62
CA THR A 22 26.11 39.51 25.01
C THR A 22 24.80 39.73 25.80
N ILE A 23 24.65 39.01 26.93
CA ILE A 23 23.69 39.16 28.06
C ILE A 23 22.20 38.90 27.66
N ALA A 24 21.47 37.85 28.10
CA ALA A 24 21.47 37.11 29.36
C ALA A 24 21.31 35.57 29.16
N GLN A 25 21.97 34.79 30.01
CA GLN A 25 22.00 33.32 29.94
C GLN A 25 20.67 32.66 30.39
N ALA A 26 19.88 33.34 31.22
CA ALA A 26 18.55 32.87 31.64
C ALA A 26 17.53 32.88 30.49
N ASP A 27 17.60 33.85 29.58
CA ASP A 27 16.72 33.96 28.41
C ASP A 27 16.88 32.75 27.46
N THR A 28 18.09 32.19 27.36
CA THR A 28 18.34 31.01 26.51
C THR A 28 17.75 29.71 27.05
N LEU A 29 17.69 29.57 28.39
CA LEU A 29 17.03 28.43 29.03
C LEU A 29 15.52 28.55 28.93
N GLU A 30 14.99 29.76 29.08
CA GLU A 30 13.56 30.04 28.94
C GLU A 30 13.07 29.84 27.49
N GLU A 31 13.85 30.25 26.48
CA GLU A 31 13.58 29.94 25.07
C GLU A 31 13.60 28.43 24.78
N MET A 32 14.57 27.67 25.30
CA MET A 32 14.59 26.20 25.15
C MET A 32 13.39 25.53 25.84
N GLU A 33 12.96 26.05 27.00
CA GLU A 33 11.81 25.53 27.72
C GLU A 33 10.50 25.82 26.98
N GLN A 34 10.36 27.00 26.37
CA GLN A 34 9.27 27.32 25.45
C GLN A 34 9.26 26.41 24.22
N GLN A 35 10.42 26.16 23.61
CA GLN A 35 10.54 25.24 22.47
C GLN A 35 10.16 23.81 22.85
N LYS A 36 10.57 23.32 24.02
CA LYS A 36 10.18 22.00 24.53
C LYS A 36 8.66 21.91 24.74
N ASN A 37 8.05 22.91 25.37
CA ASN A 37 6.60 22.94 25.58
C ASN A 37 5.84 22.98 24.24
N ALA A 38 6.36 23.68 23.24
CA ALA A 38 5.78 23.69 21.89
C ALA A 38 5.87 22.31 21.21
N LEU A 39 7.01 21.62 21.32
CA LEU A 39 7.18 20.25 20.80
C LEU A 39 6.29 19.24 21.53
N GLU A 40 6.12 19.36 22.85
CA GLU A 40 5.19 18.53 23.63
C GLU A 40 3.72 18.76 23.21
N SER A 41 3.34 20.01 22.95
CA SER A 41 2.01 20.34 22.41
C SER A 41 1.80 19.75 21.02
N GLN A 42 2.79 19.86 20.13
CA GLN A 42 2.73 19.27 18.78
C GLN A 42 2.63 17.74 18.85
N SER A 43 3.38 17.11 19.76
CA SER A 43 3.28 15.67 20.01
C SER A 43 1.90 15.24 20.49
N SER A 44 1.24 16.04 21.33
CA SER A 44 -0.13 15.77 21.80
C SER A 44 -1.13 15.85 20.64
N GLU A 45 -1.01 16.88 19.81
CA GLU A 45 -1.88 17.04 18.63
C GLU A 45 -1.69 15.92 17.62
N LEU A 46 -0.45 15.49 17.36
CA LEU A 46 -0.16 14.36 16.48
C LEU A 46 -0.73 13.04 17.02
N ASN A 47 -0.62 12.80 18.33
CA ASN A 47 -1.22 11.62 18.94
C ASN A 47 -2.75 11.58 18.77
N ASN A 48 -3.42 12.73 18.87
CA ASN A 48 -4.86 12.79 18.60
C ASN A 48 -5.18 12.46 17.14
N LYS A 49 -4.39 12.97 16.17
CA LYS A 49 -4.54 12.65 14.75
C LYS A 49 -4.28 11.17 14.45
N ILE A 50 -3.26 10.56 15.07
CA ILE A 50 -2.99 9.13 14.97
C ILE A 50 -4.18 8.33 15.51
N THR A 51 -4.72 8.73 16.67
CA THR A 51 -5.90 8.09 17.27
C THR A 51 -7.13 8.18 16.35
N GLU A 52 -7.40 9.34 15.77
CA GLU A 52 -8.49 9.53 14.80
C GLU A 52 -8.32 8.66 13.54
N GLN A 53 -7.09 8.54 13.03
CA GLN A 53 -6.79 7.68 11.88
C GLN A 53 -6.89 6.19 12.24
N ASP A 54 -6.54 5.78 13.46
CA ASP A 54 -6.77 4.42 13.96
C ASP A 54 -8.26 4.09 14.07
N GLU A 55 -9.08 5.02 14.57
CA GLU A 55 -10.54 4.89 14.55
C GLU A 55 -11.08 4.80 13.12
N ALA A 56 -10.54 5.59 12.18
CA ALA A 56 -10.92 5.49 10.77
C ALA A 56 -10.54 4.13 10.15
N LEU A 57 -9.34 3.61 10.42
CA LEU A 57 -8.89 2.29 9.94
C LEU A 57 -9.73 1.15 10.53
N THR A 58 -10.09 1.21 11.82
CA THR A 58 -10.97 0.21 12.44
C THR A 58 -12.39 0.21 11.86
N ASN A 59 -12.92 1.40 11.57
CA ASN A 59 -14.19 1.52 10.86
C ASN A 59 -14.11 0.96 9.43
N LEU A 60 -13.04 1.26 8.68
CA LEU A 60 -12.81 0.71 7.35
C LEU A 60 -12.61 -0.82 7.38
N GLU A 61 -11.97 -1.38 8.41
CA GLU A 61 -11.85 -2.83 8.57
C GLU A 61 -13.22 -3.48 8.84
N THR A 62 -14.08 -2.80 9.61
CA THR A 62 -15.47 -3.24 9.80
C THR A 62 -16.27 -3.18 8.49
N GLU A 63 -16.11 -2.10 7.71
CA GLU A 63 -16.75 -1.95 6.41
C GLU A 63 -16.27 -3.00 5.41
N LYS A 64 -14.98 -3.31 5.40
CA LYS A 64 -14.38 -4.40 4.62
C LYS A 64 -14.96 -5.76 5.03
N SER A 65 -15.08 -6.05 6.33
CA SER A 65 -15.68 -7.30 6.82
C SER A 65 -17.15 -7.45 6.41
N ASN A 66 -17.93 -6.37 6.50
CA ASN A 66 -19.31 -6.35 6.01
C ASN A 66 -19.37 -6.57 4.50
N LEU A 67 -18.47 -5.92 3.75
CA LEU A 67 -18.38 -6.08 2.30
C LEU A 67 -18.01 -7.54 1.93
N GLU A 68 -17.12 -8.19 2.68
CA GLU A 68 -16.80 -9.63 2.50
C GLU A 68 -18.01 -10.54 2.71
N SER A 69 -18.84 -10.24 3.71
CA SER A 69 -20.12 -10.93 3.94
C SER A 69 -21.09 -10.70 2.76
N ASP A 70 -21.23 -9.45 2.31
CA ASP A 70 -22.08 -9.10 1.17
C ASP A 70 -21.61 -9.76 -0.12
N ILE A 71 -20.29 -9.87 -0.37
CA ILE A 71 -19.72 -10.61 -1.51
C ILE A 71 -20.15 -12.07 -1.46
N THR A 72 -20.08 -12.69 -0.28
CA THR A 72 -20.44 -14.10 -0.11
C THR A 72 -21.92 -14.35 -0.40
N ILE A 73 -22.79 -13.46 0.08
CA ILE A 73 -24.23 -13.52 -0.17
C ILE A 73 -24.53 -13.30 -1.66
N LEU A 74 -23.94 -12.27 -2.27
CA LEU A 74 -24.12 -11.94 -3.68
C LEU A 74 -23.63 -13.09 -4.57
N GLN A 75 -22.51 -13.74 -4.22
CA GLN A 75 -22.00 -14.88 -4.97
C GLN A 75 -22.98 -16.05 -4.95
N SER A 76 -23.60 -16.34 -3.80
CA SER A 76 -24.65 -17.36 -3.69
C SER A 76 -25.86 -17.02 -4.57
N GLN A 77 -26.27 -15.75 -4.59
CA GLN A 77 -27.35 -15.26 -5.46
C GLN A 77 -27.00 -15.33 -6.95
N ILE A 78 -25.75 -15.05 -7.31
CA ILE A 78 -25.22 -15.19 -8.67
C ILE A 78 -25.26 -16.65 -9.09
N ASP A 79 -24.77 -17.56 -8.26
CA ASP A 79 -24.75 -19.00 -8.56
C ASP A 79 -26.18 -19.54 -8.75
N GLU A 80 -27.11 -19.14 -7.88
CA GLU A 80 -28.54 -19.48 -8.03
C GLU A 80 -29.11 -18.92 -9.34
N THR A 81 -28.76 -17.68 -9.70
CA THR A 81 -29.23 -17.03 -10.93
C THR A 81 -28.65 -17.70 -12.18
N VAL A 82 -27.38 -18.10 -12.14
CA VAL A 82 -26.72 -18.84 -13.22
C VAL A 82 -27.37 -20.20 -13.44
N LEU A 83 -27.73 -20.91 -12.36
CA LEU A 83 -28.47 -22.17 -12.47
C LEU A 83 -29.86 -21.96 -13.09
N LYS A 84 -30.59 -20.92 -12.70
CA LYS A 84 -31.88 -20.56 -13.31
C LYS A 84 -31.73 -20.20 -14.79
N LEU A 85 -30.69 -19.44 -15.14
CA LEU A 85 -30.37 -19.11 -16.53
C LEU A 85 -30.08 -20.36 -17.36
N HIS A 86 -29.35 -21.32 -16.80
CA HIS A 86 -29.07 -22.58 -17.47
C HIS A 86 -30.35 -23.39 -17.75
N ASP A 87 -31.25 -23.50 -16.76
CA ASP A 87 -32.56 -24.16 -16.93
C ASP A 87 -33.43 -23.43 -17.97
N GLN A 88 -33.43 -22.09 -17.96
CA GLN A 88 -34.15 -21.30 -18.96
C GLN A 88 -33.56 -21.46 -20.38
N GLU A 89 -32.24 -21.52 -20.51
CA GLU A 89 -31.56 -21.77 -21.79
C GLU A 89 -31.87 -23.17 -22.32
N GLN A 90 -31.92 -24.18 -21.45
CA GLN A 90 -32.32 -25.53 -21.85
C GLN A 90 -33.77 -25.56 -22.33
N LYS A 91 -34.70 -24.95 -21.58
CA LYS A 91 -36.11 -24.82 -21.99
C LYS A 91 -36.26 -24.07 -23.31
N LEU A 92 -35.46 -23.03 -23.53
CA LEU A 92 -35.43 -22.28 -24.78
C LEU A 92 -35.06 -23.18 -25.97
N GLU A 93 -34.05 -24.03 -25.82
CA GLU A 93 -33.64 -24.98 -26.86
C GLU A 93 -34.70 -26.07 -27.10
N GLU A 94 -35.34 -26.58 -26.05
CA GLU A 94 -36.45 -27.52 -26.17
C GLU A 94 -37.65 -26.90 -26.91
N SER A 95 -38.01 -25.66 -26.58
CA SER A 95 -39.10 -24.92 -27.25
C SER A 95 -38.78 -24.62 -28.71
N LYS A 96 -37.53 -24.23 -29.03
CA LYS A 96 -37.09 -24.08 -30.43
C LYS A 96 -37.21 -25.38 -31.21
N ALA A 97 -36.83 -26.51 -30.61
CA ALA A 97 -36.96 -27.82 -31.24
C ALA A 97 -38.43 -28.18 -31.52
N LYS A 98 -39.34 -27.87 -30.59
CA LYS A 98 -40.79 -28.05 -30.80
C LYS A 98 -41.33 -27.20 -31.93
N VAL A 99 -40.91 -25.93 -32.03
CA VAL A 99 -41.29 -25.04 -33.15
C VAL A 99 -40.86 -25.65 -34.48
N GLU A 100 -39.63 -26.15 -34.59
CA GLU A 100 -39.14 -26.80 -35.81
C GLU A 100 -39.86 -28.11 -36.13
N GLN A 101 -40.25 -28.88 -35.12
CA GLN A 101 -41.07 -30.08 -35.31
C GLN A 101 -42.47 -29.71 -35.83
N LEU A 102 -43.17 -28.78 -35.18
CA LEU A 102 -44.50 -28.33 -35.59
C LEU A 102 -44.48 -27.77 -37.01
N LYS A 103 -43.44 -27.02 -37.37
CA LYS A 103 -43.25 -26.52 -38.73
C LYS A 103 -43.17 -27.65 -39.76
N LYS A 104 -42.43 -28.73 -39.48
CA LYS A 104 -42.36 -29.91 -40.37
C LYS A 104 -43.71 -30.61 -40.49
N GLU A 105 -44.44 -30.75 -39.38
CA GLU A 105 -45.78 -31.37 -39.37
C GLU A 105 -46.80 -30.53 -40.17
N ILE A 106 -46.78 -29.21 -39.99
CA ILE A 106 -47.60 -28.25 -40.75
C ILE A 106 -47.34 -28.37 -42.26
N GLU A 107 -46.08 -28.38 -42.68
CA GLU A 107 -45.72 -28.52 -44.11
C GLU A 107 -46.16 -29.88 -44.69
N ALA A 108 -46.03 -30.96 -43.91
CA ALA A 108 -46.50 -32.28 -44.32
C ALA A 108 -48.03 -32.33 -44.46
N LEU A 109 -48.77 -31.77 -43.50
CA LEU A 109 -50.23 -31.67 -43.54
C LEU A 109 -50.70 -30.81 -44.72
N LYS A 110 -50.09 -29.64 -44.95
CA LYS A 110 -50.40 -28.80 -46.11
C LYS A 110 -50.26 -29.55 -47.42
N LYS A 111 -49.17 -30.30 -47.58
CA LYS A 111 -48.94 -31.12 -48.77
C LYS A 111 -50.00 -32.22 -48.93
N LEU A 112 -50.34 -32.93 -47.84
CA LEU A 112 -51.32 -34.00 -47.86
C LEU A 112 -52.73 -33.49 -48.19
N ILE A 113 -53.13 -32.39 -47.55
CA ILE A 113 -54.40 -31.70 -47.79
C ILE A 113 -54.49 -31.25 -49.25
N ALA A 114 -53.43 -30.65 -49.81
CA ALA A 114 -53.40 -30.25 -51.21
C ALA A 114 -53.60 -31.44 -52.16
N GLN A 115 -52.89 -32.55 -51.92
CA GLN A 115 -53.01 -33.78 -52.73
C GLN A 115 -54.43 -34.38 -52.67
N ARG A 116 -55.06 -34.40 -51.50
CA ARG A 116 -56.44 -34.86 -51.34
C ARG A 116 -57.45 -33.91 -51.98
N THR A 117 -57.24 -32.60 -51.88
CA THR A 117 -58.07 -31.59 -52.56
C THR A 117 -58.03 -31.81 -54.08
N ASP A 118 -56.84 -31.96 -54.67
CA ASP A 118 -56.69 -32.22 -56.10
C ASP A 118 -57.41 -33.51 -56.52
N LYS A 119 -57.32 -34.57 -55.71
CA LYS A 119 -58.00 -35.84 -55.97
C LYS A 119 -59.53 -35.67 -55.93
N LEU A 120 -60.06 -35.03 -54.89
CA LEU A 120 -61.48 -34.77 -54.74
C LEU A 120 -62.01 -33.88 -55.86
N GLU A 121 -61.27 -32.85 -56.26
CA GLU A 121 -61.65 -31.96 -57.36
C GLU A 121 -61.69 -32.69 -58.70
N ASN A 122 -60.67 -33.51 -58.99
CA ASN A 122 -60.65 -34.34 -60.21
C ASN A 122 -61.80 -35.36 -60.22
N GLN A 123 -62.11 -35.99 -59.08
CA GLN A 123 -63.25 -36.90 -58.95
C GLN A 123 -64.58 -36.16 -59.13
N ALA A 124 -64.75 -34.98 -58.52
CA ALA A 124 -65.96 -34.16 -58.65
C ALA A 124 -66.16 -33.67 -60.09
N ARG A 125 -65.09 -33.25 -60.77
CA ARG A 125 -65.12 -32.86 -62.19
C ARG A 125 -65.50 -34.04 -63.08
N SER A 126 -64.90 -35.23 -62.90
CA SER A 126 -65.28 -36.43 -63.67
C SER A 126 -66.73 -36.83 -63.40
N VAL A 127 -67.21 -36.74 -62.17
CA VAL A 127 -68.65 -36.93 -61.89
C VAL A 127 -69.47 -35.87 -62.64
N GLN A 128 -69.09 -34.59 -62.63
CA GLN A 128 -69.85 -33.54 -63.31
C GLN A 128 -69.82 -33.63 -64.85
N THR A 129 -68.69 -34.00 -65.46
CA THR A 129 -68.50 -34.04 -66.92
C THR A 129 -68.89 -35.38 -67.53
N ASP A 130 -68.60 -36.50 -66.85
CA ASP A 130 -68.82 -37.86 -67.36
C ASP A 130 -70.04 -38.52 -66.73
N ALA A 131 -70.51 -38.06 -65.57
CA ALA A 131 -71.61 -38.66 -64.82
C ALA A 131 -72.61 -37.62 -64.27
N SER A 132 -73.37 -36.98 -65.18
CA SER A 132 -74.69 -36.46 -64.79
C SER A 132 -75.39 -37.51 -63.92
N ALA A 133 -76.07 -37.15 -62.82
CA ALA A 133 -76.62 -38.10 -61.83
C ALA A 133 -77.42 -39.28 -62.44
N SER A 134 -77.88 -39.10 -63.68
CA SER A 134 -78.33 -40.11 -64.65
C SER A 134 -77.39 -41.29 -64.94
N ASN A 135 -76.07 -41.23 -64.69
CA ASN A 135 -75.11 -42.29 -65.02
C ASN A 135 -74.77 -43.19 -63.82
N LEU A 136 -74.82 -42.72 -62.57
CA LEU A 136 -74.76 -43.61 -61.40
C LEU A 136 -76.08 -44.36 -61.24
N ILE A 137 -77.20 -43.64 -61.37
CA ILE A 137 -78.54 -44.24 -61.42
C ILE A 137 -78.69 -45.05 -62.71
N GLY A 138 -78.14 -44.60 -63.84
CA GLY A 138 -78.11 -45.32 -65.11
C GLY A 138 -77.25 -46.57 -65.09
N LEU A 139 -76.11 -46.57 -64.41
CA LEU A 139 -75.27 -47.76 -64.18
C LEU A 139 -76.06 -48.83 -63.43
N LEU A 140 -76.91 -48.42 -62.47
CA LEU A 140 -77.79 -49.32 -61.73
C LEU A 140 -79.01 -49.77 -62.55
N ILE A 141 -79.64 -48.86 -63.31
CA ILE A 141 -80.84 -49.14 -64.12
C ILE A 141 -80.52 -49.99 -65.37
N THR A 142 -79.31 -49.88 -65.93
CA THR A 142 -78.85 -50.66 -67.08
C THR A 142 -78.27 -52.03 -66.71
N ALA A 143 -78.43 -52.48 -65.47
CA ALA A 143 -77.97 -53.80 -65.07
C ALA A 143 -78.71 -54.90 -65.84
N GLU A 144 -77.97 -55.82 -66.45
CA GLU A 144 -78.54 -56.87 -67.33
C GLU A 144 -79.10 -58.07 -66.54
N SER A 145 -78.74 -58.19 -65.26
CA SER A 145 -79.22 -59.24 -64.35
C SER A 145 -79.21 -58.79 -62.89
N PHE A 146 -79.91 -59.51 -62.02
CA PHE A 146 -79.86 -59.25 -60.58
C PHE A 146 -78.44 -59.38 -60.00
N THR A 147 -77.64 -60.32 -60.49
CA THR A 147 -76.24 -60.48 -60.07
C THR A 147 -75.36 -59.31 -60.50
N ASP A 148 -75.57 -58.79 -61.73
CA ASP A 148 -74.90 -57.58 -62.23
C ASP A 148 -75.31 -56.34 -61.43
N LEU A 149 -76.61 -56.20 -61.11
CA LEU A 149 -77.12 -55.12 -60.26
C LEU A 149 -76.45 -55.12 -58.87
N VAL A 150 -76.37 -56.29 -58.22
CA VAL A 150 -75.72 -56.41 -56.89
C VAL A 150 -74.23 -56.06 -56.97
N GLY A 151 -73.52 -56.48 -58.02
CA GLY A 151 -72.12 -56.11 -58.24
C GLY A 151 -71.94 -54.60 -58.43
N ARG A 152 -72.79 -53.96 -59.24
CA ARG A 152 -72.76 -52.51 -59.47
C ARG A 152 -73.14 -51.71 -58.22
N ILE A 153 -74.13 -52.15 -57.44
CA ILE A 153 -74.44 -51.56 -56.13
C ILE A 153 -73.23 -51.64 -55.19
N GLY A 154 -72.52 -52.77 -55.19
CA GLY A 154 -71.27 -52.93 -54.43
C GLY A 154 -70.20 -51.91 -54.81
N ILE A 155 -69.96 -51.73 -56.12
CA ILE A 155 -68.98 -50.75 -56.65
C ILE A 155 -69.38 -49.32 -56.28
N VAL A 156 -70.66 -48.96 -56.46
CA VAL A 156 -71.17 -47.62 -56.11
C VAL A 156 -71.05 -47.37 -54.62
N ASN A 157 -71.40 -48.33 -53.77
CA ASN A 157 -71.25 -48.21 -52.32
C ASN A 157 -69.78 -48.06 -51.91
N GLN A 158 -68.87 -48.83 -52.54
CA GLN A 158 -67.43 -48.71 -52.30
C GLN A 158 -66.89 -47.33 -52.70
N LEU A 159 -67.34 -46.78 -53.83
CA LEU A 159 -66.95 -45.45 -54.30
C LEU A 159 -67.48 -44.33 -53.37
N VAL A 160 -68.74 -44.40 -52.98
CA VAL A 160 -69.37 -43.43 -52.08
C VAL A 160 -68.71 -43.47 -50.69
N THR A 161 -68.47 -44.66 -50.15
CA THR A 161 -67.75 -44.82 -48.87
C THR A 161 -66.33 -44.29 -48.97
N ALA A 162 -65.56 -44.65 -50.01
CA ALA A 162 -64.20 -44.15 -50.18
C ALA A 162 -64.14 -42.60 -50.31
N ASN A 163 -65.09 -41.98 -51.01
CA ASN A 163 -65.16 -40.53 -51.10
C ASN A 163 -65.58 -39.87 -49.78
N LYS A 164 -66.50 -40.48 -49.04
CA LYS A 164 -66.88 -40.04 -47.70
C LYS A 164 -65.69 -40.10 -46.74
N ASP A 165 -64.89 -41.16 -46.80
CA ASP A 165 -63.71 -41.35 -45.98
C ASP A 165 -62.65 -40.28 -46.30
N ILE A 166 -62.37 -40.02 -47.60
CA ILE A 166 -61.42 -38.96 -48.01
C ILE A 166 -61.87 -37.59 -47.49
N VAL A 167 -63.15 -37.25 -47.60
CA VAL A 167 -63.67 -35.96 -47.09
C VAL A 167 -63.58 -35.89 -45.57
N THR A 168 -63.82 -37.00 -44.87
CA THR A 168 -63.71 -37.07 -43.40
C THR A 168 -62.26 -36.90 -42.95
N GLU A 169 -61.31 -37.62 -43.58
CA GLU A 169 -59.88 -37.48 -43.32
C GLU A 169 -59.37 -36.07 -43.65
N GLN A 170 -59.87 -35.47 -44.73
CA GLN A 170 -59.54 -34.09 -45.10
C GLN A 170 -59.95 -33.08 -44.02
N ALA A 171 -61.16 -33.22 -43.46
CA ALA A 171 -61.64 -32.35 -42.40
C ALA A 171 -60.81 -32.50 -41.11
N ILE A 172 -60.40 -33.74 -40.78
CA ILE A 172 -59.53 -34.03 -39.62
C ILE A 172 -58.15 -33.39 -39.79
N ASP A 173 -57.55 -33.51 -40.97
CA ASP A 173 -56.23 -32.95 -41.24
C ASP A 173 -56.26 -31.42 -41.28
N GLN A 174 -57.33 -30.81 -41.80
CA GLN A 174 -57.52 -29.35 -41.75
C GLN A 174 -57.64 -28.84 -40.30
N ALA A 175 -58.41 -29.54 -39.45
CA ALA A 175 -58.51 -29.20 -38.03
C ALA A 175 -57.16 -29.40 -37.31
N SER A 176 -56.40 -30.44 -37.67
CA SER A 176 -55.06 -30.69 -37.13
C SER A 176 -54.05 -29.64 -37.58
N LEU A 177 -54.15 -29.18 -38.82
CA LEU A 177 -53.33 -28.10 -39.37
C LEU A 177 -53.57 -26.79 -38.60
N GLU A 178 -54.83 -26.39 -38.43
CA GLU A 178 -55.19 -25.18 -37.66
C GLU A 178 -54.68 -25.27 -36.22
N THR A 179 -54.87 -26.43 -35.58
CA THR A 179 -54.38 -26.69 -34.21
C THR A 179 -52.86 -26.56 -34.13
N ASN A 180 -52.12 -27.11 -35.11
CA ASN A 180 -50.67 -27.06 -35.13
C ASN A 180 -50.14 -25.65 -35.43
N GLU A 181 -50.79 -24.89 -36.31
CA GLU A 181 -50.43 -23.49 -36.59
C GLU A 181 -50.61 -22.61 -35.33
N VAL A 182 -51.71 -22.78 -34.58
CA VAL A 182 -51.93 -22.08 -33.31
C VAL A 182 -50.86 -22.44 -32.26
N LYS A 183 -50.53 -23.74 -32.13
CA LYS A 183 -49.47 -24.19 -31.20
C LYS A 183 -48.10 -23.64 -31.59
N ALA A 184 -47.77 -23.61 -32.89
CA ALA A 184 -46.49 -23.12 -33.37
C ALA A 184 -46.31 -21.62 -33.08
N GLU A 185 -47.36 -20.81 -33.28
CA GLU A 185 -47.30 -19.38 -32.97
C GLU A 185 -47.20 -19.13 -31.45
N ALA A 186 -47.96 -19.88 -30.64
CA ALA A 186 -47.87 -19.78 -29.18
C ALA A 186 -46.47 -20.12 -28.65
N GLU A 187 -45.85 -21.20 -29.16
CA GLU A 187 -44.50 -21.61 -28.76
C GLU A 187 -43.44 -20.59 -29.23
N LYS A 188 -43.62 -19.98 -30.40
CA LYS A 188 -42.73 -18.93 -30.91
C LYS A 188 -42.76 -17.67 -30.05
N ILE A 189 -43.93 -17.25 -29.57
CA ILE A 189 -44.07 -16.14 -28.62
C ILE A 189 -43.34 -16.48 -27.31
N ALA A 190 -43.56 -17.69 -26.78
CA ALA A 190 -42.89 -18.15 -25.55
C ALA A 190 -41.35 -18.18 -25.67
N VAL A 191 -40.82 -18.55 -26.84
CA VAL A 191 -39.38 -18.50 -27.15
C VAL A 191 -38.84 -17.07 -27.06
N GLU A 192 -39.52 -16.08 -27.65
CA GLU A 192 -39.05 -14.69 -27.63
C GLU A 192 -39.15 -14.10 -26.22
N ASP A 193 -40.23 -14.38 -25.48
CA ASP A 193 -40.38 -13.95 -24.08
C ASP A 193 -39.28 -14.52 -23.18
N THR A 194 -38.98 -15.82 -23.33
CA THR A 194 -37.91 -16.49 -22.56
C THR A 194 -36.53 -15.92 -22.89
N LYS A 195 -36.26 -15.65 -24.17
CA LYS A 195 -35.01 -15.02 -24.62
C LYS A 195 -34.83 -13.61 -24.03
N ASN A 196 -35.88 -12.79 -24.06
CA ASN A 196 -35.85 -11.45 -23.46
C ASN A 196 -35.63 -11.51 -21.93
N ALA A 197 -36.27 -12.47 -21.25
CA ALA A 197 -36.08 -12.68 -19.82
C ALA A 197 -34.64 -13.11 -19.47
N ILE A 198 -34.02 -13.99 -20.28
CA ILE A 198 -32.62 -14.38 -20.14
C ILE A 198 -31.70 -13.16 -20.30
N GLU A 199 -31.93 -12.34 -21.31
CA GLU A 199 -31.10 -11.16 -21.58
C GLU A 199 -31.18 -10.13 -20.44
N LEU A 200 -32.38 -9.86 -19.93
CA LEU A 200 -32.60 -9.02 -18.76
C LEU A 200 -31.83 -9.54 -17.54
N SER A 201 -31.91 -10.85 -17.27
CA SER A 201 -31.27 -11.48 -16.12
C SER A 201 -29.74 -11.42 -16.22
N LYS A 202 -29.17 -11.62 -17.41
CA LYS A 202 -27.73 -11.46 -17.67
C LYS A 202 -27.26 -10.02 -17.45
N ASN A 203 -28.00 -9.05 -17.95
CA ASN A 203 -27.65 -7.63 -17.79
C ASN A 203 -27.68 -7.19 -16.31
N ASN A 204 -28.67 -7.67 -15.55
CA ASN A 204 -28.75 -7.40 -14.11
C ASN A 204 -27.56 -8.01 -13.35
N LEU A 205 -27.16 -9.24 -13.69
CA LEU A 205 -25.98 -9.90 -13.11
C LEU A 205 -24.69 -9.09 -13.32
N VAL A 206 -24.49 -8.59 -14.55
CA VAL A 206 -23.32 -7.77 -14.90
C VAL A 206 -23.33 -6.45 -14.12
N ALA A 207 -24.49 -5.80 -13.99
CA ALA A 207 -24.63 -4.56 -13.25
C ALA A 207 -24.32 -4.75 -11.74
N GLN A 208 -24.86 -5.80 -11.12
CA GLN A 208 -24.60 -6.12 -9.71
C GLN A 208 -23.11 -6.39 -9.46
N LYS A 209 -22.46 -7.14 -10.37
CA LYS A 209 -21.02 -7.41 -10.28
C LYS A 209 -20.20 -6.11 -10.39
N ALA A 210 -20.55 -5.23 -11.33
CA ALA A 210 -19.83 -3.97 -11.54
C ALA A 210 -19.96 -3.01 -10.36
N GLU A 211 -21.15 -2.89 -9.75
CA GLU A 211 -21.35 -2.07 -8.55
C GLU A 211 -20.52 -2.59 -7.37
N MET A 212 -20.44 -3.91 -7.23
CA MET A 212 -19.64 -4.54 -6.18
C MET A 212 -18.14 -4.30 -6.37
N ASP A 213 -17.65 -4.49 -7.60
CA ASP A 213 -16.26 -4.25 -7.97
C ASP A 213 -15.86 -2.79 -7.67
N ASP A 214 -16.75 -1.80 -7.93
CA ASP A 214 -16.51 -0.39 -7.62
C ASP A 214 -16.44 -0.11 -6.10
N LYS A 215 -17.35 -0.69 -5.31
CA LYS A 215 -17.32 -0.57 -3.83
C LYS A 215 -16.02 -1.14 -3.24
N ILE A 216 -15.58 -2.30 -3.73
CA ILE A 216 -14.32 -2.93 -3.30
C ILE A 216 -13.13 -2.00 -3.59
N VAL A 217 -13.08 -1.41 -4.78
CA VAL A 217 -12.01 -0.47 -5.15
C VAL A 217 -12.05 0.79 -4.27
N GLN A 218 -13.23 1.35 -3.99
CA GLN A 218 -13.36 2.53 -3.15
C GLN A 218 -12.89 2.28 -1.70
N VAL A 219 -13.28 1.16 -1.09
CA VAL A 219 -12.84 0.80 0.27
C VAL A 219 -11.33 0.56 0.31
N ALA A 220 -10.76 -0.12 -0.69
CA ALA A 220 -9.32 -0.35 -0.78
C ALA A 220 -8.53 0.96 -0.90
N ILE A 221 -8.97 1.89 -1.76
CA ILE A 221 -8.32 3.21 -1.90
C ILE A 221 -8.37 3.99 -0.59
N GLN A 222 -9.52 3.99 0.10
CA GLN A 222 -9.64 4.69 1.38
C GLN A 222 -8.73 4.10 2.44
N TYR A 223 -8.64 2.77 2.53
CA TYR A 223 -7.74 2.10 3.47
C TYR A 223 -6.27 2.46 3.23
N ASP A 224 -5.80 2.36 1.98
CA ASP A 224 -4.41 2.67 1.63
C ASP A 224 -4.06 4.15 1.91
N MET A 225 -4.97 5.08 1.56
CA MET A 225 -4.79 6.51 1.82
C MET A 225 -4.70 6.80 3.33
N THR A 226 -5.60 6.23 4.13
CA THR A 226 -5.65 6.41 5.59
C THR A 226 -4.41 5.79 6.26
N GLU A 227 -3.91 4.65 5.77
CA GLU A 227 -2.67 4.04 6.26
C GLU A 227 -1.42 4.88 5.93
N GLU A 228 -1.34 5.45 4.72
CA GLU A 228 -0.24 6.34 4.31
C GLU A 228 -0.20 7.64 5.13
N GLU A 229 -1.36 8.26 5.35
CA GLU A 229 -1.49 9.44 6.23
C GLU A 229 -1.05 9.13 7.66
N LYS A 230 -1.50 7.99 8.23
CA LYS A 230 -1.08 7.53 9.55
C LYS A 230 0.44 7.33 9.63
N ASN A 231 1.05 6.67 8.65
CA ASN A 231 2.50 6.43 8.64
C ASN A 231 3.28 7.74 8.57
N THR A 232 2.77 8.75 7.86
CA THR A 232 3.34 10.09 7.85
C THR A 232 3.31 10.72 9.24
N PHE A 233 2.17 10.65 9.94
CA PHE A 233 2.08 11.15 11.32
C PHE A 233 2.98 10.37 12.28
N VAL A 234 3.10 9.05 12.17
CA VAL A 234 4.00 8.25 13.02
C VAL A 234 5.47 8.65 12.81
N ASN A 235 5.88 8.89 11.56
CA ASN A 235 7.24 9.34 11.26
C ASN A 235 7.50 10.75 11.80
N GLU A 236 6.56 11.68 11.63
CA GLU A 236 6.63 13.02 12.22
C GLU A 236 6.69 12.96 13.76
N GLN A 237 5.90 12.08 14.38
CA GLN A 237 5.92 11.84 15.83
C GLN A 237 7.28 11.35 16.30
N GLN A 238 7.94 10.48 15.54
CA GLN A 238 9.27 9.97 15.85
C GLN A 238 10.35 11.08 15.73
N VAL A 239 10.23 11.96 14.73
CA VAL A 239 11.12 13.12 14.57
C VAL A 239 10.95 14.08 15.74
N ILE A 240 9.71 14.44 16.11
CA ILE A 240 9.39 15.30 17.25
C ILE A 240 9.93 14.68 18.56
N ALA A 241 9.71 13.39 18.78
CA ALA A 241 10.23 12.69 19.97
C ALA A 241 11.76 12.76 20.05
N THR A 242 12.45 12.62 18.91
CA THR A 242 13.90 12.74 18.84
C THR A 242 14.35 14.17 19.16
N GLN A 243 13.70 15.19 18.58
CA GLN A 243 13.99 16.60 18.84
C GLN A 243 13.75 16.99 20.31
N THR A 244 12.66 16.52 20.91
CA THR A 244 12.36 16.74 22.34
C THR A 244 13.42 16.09 23.23
N SER A 245 13.90 14.88 22.88
CA SER A 245 14.97 14.20 23.61
C SER A 245 16.29 14.97 23.51
N THR A 246 16.69 15.38 22.30
CA THR A 246 17.94 16.13 22.09
C THR A 246 17.89 17.49 22.80
N LEU A 247 16.76 18.21 22.71
CA LEU A 247 16.57 19.49 23.40
C LEU A 247 16.60 19.32 24.92
N SER A 248 16.03 18.22 25.44
CA SER A 248 16.09 17.91 26.88
C SER A 248 17.52 17.65 27.36
N GLU A 249 18.35 16.97 26.56
CA GLU A 249 19.77 16.78 26.86
C GLU A 249 20.56 18.10 26.80
N GLU A 250 20.27 18.97 25.83
CA GLU A 250 20.90 20.30 25.71
C GLU A 250 20.52 21.20 26.89
N MET A 251 19.25 21.22 27.29
CA MET A 251 18.82 21.94 28.50
C MET A 251 19.48 21.40 29.78
N GLN A 252 19.70 20.08 29.89
CA GLN A 252 20.41 19.52 31.04
C GLN A 252 21.87 19.98 31.09
N LYS A 253 22.54 19.99 29.92
CA LYS A 253 23.90 20.52 29.80
C LYS A 253 23.97 22.00 30.16
N GLU A 254 23.01 22.80 29.69
CA GLU A 254 22.99 24.24 29.99
C GLU A 254 22.66 24.51 31.45
N ARG A 255 21.71 23.79 32.06
CA ARG A 255 21.43 23.87 33.52
C ARG A 255 22.67 23.53 34.33
N GLN A 256 23.42 22.49 33.94
CA GLN A 256 24.65 22.10 34.62
C GLN A 256 25.73 23.18 34.48
N ARG A 257 25.89 23.77 33.28
CA ARG A 257 26.82 24.88 33.03
C ARG A 257 26.49 26.10 33.89
N ILE A 258 25.21 26.47 33.99
CA ILE A 258 24.73 27.58 34.82
C ILE A 258 25.06 27.33 36.30
N ILE A 259 24.81 26.11 36.81
CA ILE A 259 25.12 25.74 38.21
C ILE A 259 26.63 25.85 38.49
N GLU A 260 27.46 25.33 37.59
CA GLU A 260 28.92 25.39 37.73
C GLU A 260 29.45 26.83 37.69
N GLU A 261 28.89 27.67 36.82
CA GLU A 261 29.22 29.10 36.73
C GLU A 261 28.80 29.86 38.00
N GLU A 262 27.59 29.61 38.52
CA GLU A 262 27.06 30.16 39.78
C GLU A 262 27.95 29.77 40.97
N GLN A 263 28.33 28.48 41.07
CA GLN A 263 29.22 27.97 42.11
C GLN A 263 30.62 28.62 42.02
N ALA A 264 31.18 28.74 40.82
CA ALA A 264 32.45 29.42 40.61
C ALA A 264 32.39 30.89 41.03
N ARG A 265 31.27 31.57 40.74
CA ARG A 265 31.03 32.95 41.13
C ARG A 265 30.92 33.11 42.64
N GLN A 266 30.18 32.23 43.33
CA GLN A 266 30.10 32.22 44.79
C GLN A 266 31.45 31.95 45.44
N LEU A 267 32.24 31.03 44.88
CA LEU A 267 33.57 30.69 45.38
C LEU A 267 34.55 31.84 45.15
N ALA A 268 34.43 32.58 44.04
CA ALA A 268 35.19 33.81 43.80
C ALA A 268 34.81 34.93 44.79
N ILE A 269 33.51 35.08 45.09
CA ILE A 269 33.04 36.03 46.10
C ILE A 269 33.56 35.65 47.50
N GLN A 270 33.51 34.37 47.88
CA GLN A 270 34.08 33.90 49.15
C GLN A 270 35.58 34.17 49.23
N LYS A 271 36.34 33.82 48.19
CA LYS A 271 37.78 34.10 48.13
C LYS A 271 38.09 35.60 48.22
N ALA A 272 37.30 36.44 47.55
CA ALA A 272 37.47 37.89 47.63
C ALA A 272 37.14 38.42 49.05
N ALA A 273 36.11 37.90 49.70
CA ALA A 273 35.76 38.23 51.07
C ALA A 273 36.83 37.76 52.07
N GLU A 274 37.40 36.57 51.88
CA GLU A 274 38.49 36.03 52.70
C GLU A 274 39.76 36.87 52.57
N VAL A 275 40.14 37.25 51.34
CA VAL A 275 41.28 38.17 51.09
C VAL A 275 41.02 39.55 51.74
N ALA A 276 39.80 40.07 51.66
CA ALA A 276 39.43 41.33 52.30
C ALA A 276 39.48 41.24 53.83
N ALA A 277 39.02 40.13 54.41
CA ALA A 277 39.08 39.88 55.85
C ALA A 277 40.52 39.71 56.35
N ALA A 278 41.37 38.98 55.62
CA ALA A 278 42.78 38.83 55.94
C ALA A 278 43.53 40.18 55.88
N LYS A 279 43.22 41.02 54.88
CA LYS A 279 43.77 42.37 54.80
C LYS A 279 43.33 43.25 55.96
N ALA A 280 42.04 43.20 56.34
CA ALA A 280 41.52 43.94 57.48
C ALA A 280 42.13 43.48 58.81
N ALA A 281 42.35 42.17 58.99
CA ALA A 281 43.02 41.61 60.17
C ALA A 281 44.49 42.07 60.25
N ALA A 282 45.22 42.07 59.13
CA ALA A 282 46.59 42.58 59.08
C ALA A 282 46.68 44.09 59.35
N GLU A 283 45.72 44.87 58.85
CA GLU A 283 45.61 46.30 59.18
C GLU A 283 45.32 46.54 60.67
N GLU A 284 44.44 45.74 61.28
CA GLU A 284 44.15 45.82 62.72
C GLU A 284 45.34 45.37 63.58
N GLU A 285 46.04 44.31 63.19
CA GLU A 285 47.28 43.86 63.85
C GLU A 285 48.37 44.92 63.76
N ALA A 286 48.54 45.56 62.60
CA ALA A 286 49.45 46.70 62.43
C ALA A 286 49.04 47.90 63.29
N ARG A 287 47.74 48.16 63.46
CA ARG A 287 47.24 49.23 64.34
C ARG A 287 47.53 48.93 65.81
N LEU A 288 47.33 47.70 66.25
CA LEU A 288 47.62 47.26 67.62
C LEU A 288 49.13 47.33 67.91
N ALA A 289 49.97 46.88 66.98
CA ALA A 289 51.43 47.02 67.08
C ALA A 289 51.88 48.48 67.14
N ALA A 290 51.23 49.37 66.36
CA ALA A 290 51.51 50.80 66.40
C ALA A 290 51.15 51.41 67.77
N VAL A 291 50.01 51.05 68.35
CA VAL A 291 49.61 51.47 69.71
C VAL A 291 50.62 50.98 70.75
N GLU A 292 51.04 49.72 70.69
CA GLU A 292 52.04 49.17 71.61
C GLU A 292 53.39 49.87 71.48
N THR A 293 53.84 50.18 70.25
CA THR A 293 55.07 50.96 70.05
C THR A 293 54.95 52.39 70.56
N GLN A 294 53.77 53.00 70.47
CA GLN A 294 53.52 54.34 71.00
C GLN A 294 53.50 54.34 72.54
N GLU A 295 52.84 53.37 73.17
CA GLU A 295 52.87 53.20 74.63
C GLU A 295 54.30 52.97 75.14
N LYS A 296 55.09 52.18 74.42
CA LYS A 296 56.51 51.95 74.76
C LYS A 296 57.35 53.22 74.58
N ALA A 297 57.10 54.01 73.54
CA ALA A 297 57.76 55.30 73.33
C ALA A 297 57.37 56.34 74.40
N GLU A 298 56.12 56.34 74.86
CA GLU A 298 55.64 57.19 75.95
C GLU A 298 56.25 56.78 77.31
N GLN A 299 56.44 55.48 77.55
CA GLN A 299 57.16 54.96 78.72
C GLN A 299 58.66 55.32 78.68
N GLU A 300 59.31 55.22 77.52
CA GLU A 300 60.70 55.66 77.35
C GLU A 300 60.86 57.18 77.48
N ALA A 301 59.92 57.97 76.96
CA ALA A 301 59.90 59.42 77.15
C ALA A 301 59.64 59.81 78.61
N ALA A 302 58.82 59.04 79.35
CA ALA A 302 58.64 59.21 80.79
C ALA A 302 59.91 58.84 81.57
N ALA A 303 60.64 57.79 81.16
CA ALA A 303 61.92 57.42 81.74
C ALA A 303 63.02 58.47 81.46
N GLN A 304 63.03 59.08 80.28
CA GLN A 304 63.94 60.19 79.94
C GLN A 304 63.62 61.46 80.73
N LYS A 305 62.34 61.79 80.98
CA LYS A 305 61.96 62.91 81.86
C LYS A 305 62.36 62.71 83.33
N VAL A 306 62.45 61.46 83.80
CA VAL A 306 63.00 61.13 85.14
C VAL A 306 64.54 61.22 85.15
N ALA A 307 65.19 60.94 84.02
CA ALA A 307 66.65 61.06 83.89
C ALA A 307 67.13 62.53 83.72
N GLU A 308 66.36 63.39 83.07
CA GLU A 308 66.72 64.80 82.81
C GLU A 308 66.58 65.73 84.03
N GLN A 309 66.01 65.27 85.15
CA GLN A 309 65.97 66.03 86.41
C GLN A 309 67.22 65.85 87.29
N LYS A 310 68.22 65.08 86.83
CA LYS A 310 69.48 64.86 87.54
C LYS A 310 70.66 65.22 86.62
N THR A 311 71.33 66.32 86.96
CA THR A 311 72.63 66.85 86.46
C THR A 311 72.61 67.93 85.38
N THR A 312 73.18 69.08 85.75
CA THR A 312 73.53 70.23 84.94
C THR A 312 75.06 70.38 84.86
N VAL A 313 75.54 70.95 83.74
CA VAL A 313 76.81 71.68 83.49
C VAL A 313 78.11 70.89 83.15
N ALA A 314 78.71 71.22 81.99
CA ALA A 314 80.14 71.59 81.76
C ALA A 314 80.90 70.89 80.57
N ASN A 315 81.06 71.66 79.48
CA ASN A 315 82.30 72.01 78.74
C ASN A 315 83.31 70.97 78.14
N SER A 316 83.54 71.15 76.81
CA SER A 316 84.84 71.39 76.11
C SER A 316 85.83 70.26 75.69
N ALA A 317 85.82 69.92 74.38
CA ALA A 317 86.92 69.94 73.35
C ALA A 317 88.29 69.21 73.56
N PRO A 318 89.17 68.99 72.52
CA PRO A 318 88.99 68.69 71.07
C PRO A 318 89.99 67.63 70.47
N GLU A 319 90.00 67.56 69.11
CA GLU A 319 90.97 66.98 68.12
C GLU A 319 90.61 65.60 67.49
N LYS A 320 90.20 65.46 66.21
CA LYS A 320 90.86 65.63 64.87
C LYS A 320 91.87 64.49 64.58
N SER A 321 91.68 63.60 63.59
CA SER A 321 91.93 63.78 62.15
C SER A 321 91.42 62.52 61.37
N THR A 322 90.52 62.65 60.39
CA THR A 322 90.71 62.63 58.91
C THR A 322 91.35 61.38 58.26
N ASN A 323 90.57 60.69 57.41
CA ASN A 323 90.96 60.30 56.04
C ASN A 323 89.68 59.95 55.23
N THR A 324 89.13 60.85 54.39
CA THR A 324 89.15 60.86 52.90
C THR A 324 89.24 59.49 52.22
N ASN A 325 88.48 59.13 51.17
CA ASN A 325 88.17 59.92 49.98
C ASN A 325 86.93 59.39 49.21
N LYS A 326 86.45 60.23 48.29
CA LYS A 326 85.14 60.30 47.63
C LYS A 326 85.24 59.95 46.14
N SER A 327 84.12 59.49 45.53
CA SER A 327 83.60 59.83 44.17
C SER A 327 82.75 58.66 43.63
N ASN A 328 81.41 58.75 43.55
CA ASN A 328 80.56 59.36 42.51
C ASN A 328 80.64 58.71 41.11
N ASN A 329 79.53 58.09 40.66
CA ASN A 329 78.67 58.42 39.49
C ASN A 329 77.69 57.24 39.28
N SER A 330 76.35 57.38 39.31
CA SER A 330 75.40 58.05 38.40
C SER A 330 74.89 57.17 37.24
N SER A 331 73.56 57.23 37.06
CA SER A 331 72.79 57.06 35.81
C SER A 331 72.56 55.64 35.30
N SER A 332 71.31 55.13 35.30
CA SER A 332 70.28 55.21 34.22
C SER A 332 70.60 54.26 33.04
N THR A 333 69.70 53.52 32.37
CA THR A 333 68.35 53.82 31.88
C THR A 333 67.74 52.55 31.23
N THR A 334 66.40 52.49 31.18
CA THR A 334 65.51 52.10 30.04
C THR A 334 65.39 50.66 29.48
N THR A 335 64.12 50.21 29.52
CA THR A 335 63.23 49.68 28.43
C THR A 335 63.41 48.28 27.83
N SER A 336 62.35 47.47 28.00
CA SER A 336 61.54 46.64 27.06
C SER A 336 62.09 46.36 25.64
N PRO A 337 61.75 45.24 24.93
CA PRO A 337 60.36 44.74 24.78
C PRO A 337 60.11 43.23 24.41
N SER A 338 58.81 42.88 24.41
CA SER A 338 58.06 42.02 23.46
C SER A 338 58.38 40.53 23.17
N ASN A 339 57.30 39.73 23.35
CA ASN A 339 56.68 38.76 22.43
C ASN A 339 57.06 37.26 22.42
N SER A 340 56.03 36.50 21.99
CA SER A 340 55.96 35.16 21.39
C SER A 340 55.85 33.88 22.25
N SER A 341 54.70 33.21 22.08
CA SER A 341 54.43 31.74 22.14
C SER A 341 55.31 30.96 21.14
N PRO A 342 55.17 29.63 20.90
CA PRO A 342 54.36 28.56 21.55
C PRO A 342 55.12 27.21 21.75
N SER A 343 54.47 26.19 22.32
CA SER A 343 54.91 24.77 22.35
C SER A 343 53.66 23.88 22.28
N SER A 344 53.45 23.03 21.25
CA SER A 344 53.99 21.65 21.02
C SER A 344 53.34 20.60 21.96
N ASN A 345 53.00 19.35 21.61
CA ASN A 345 53.04 18.50 20.41
C ASN A 345 52.30 17.16 20.72
N SER A 346 52.16 16.28 19.70
CA SER A 346 51.89 14.81 19.73
C SER A 346 50.43 14.38 19.44
N SER A 347 50.03 13.71 18.34
CA SER A 347 50.51 12.53 17.58
C SER A 347 50.36 11.20 18.34
N SER A 348 50.03 10.01 17.80
CA SER A 348 49.32 9.48 16.62
C SER A 348 49.47 7.93 16.72
N SER A 349 48.47 7.10 16.37
CA SER A 349 48.57 5.64 16.05
C SER A 349 47.17 5.14 15.64
N LYS A 350 46.75 4.86 14.39
CA LYS A 350 47.10 3.94 13.28
C LYS A 350 46.71 2.44 13.41
N LYS A 351 45.67 2.09 12.61
CA LYS A 351 45.41 0.86 11.78
C LYS A 351 44.97 -0.47 12.46
N PRO A 352 44.35 -1.45 11.74
CA PRO A 352 44.11 -1.52 10.28
C PRO A 352 42.69 -1.86 9.77
N ILE A 353 42.47 -1.32 8.57
CA ILE A 353 41.48 -1.66 7.54
C ILE A 353 41.78 -3.04 6.94
N VAL A 354 40.75 -3.89 6.81
CA VAL A 354 40.74 -5.07 5.93
C VAL A 354 40.08 -4.68 4.61
N THR A 355 40.88 -4.74 3.56
CA THR A 355 40.53 -4.53 2.16
C THR A 355 39.89 -5.78 1.57
N GLN A 356 38.68 -5.65 1.02
CA GLN A 356 38.23 -6.51 -0.08
C GLN A 356 38.06 -5.69 -1.36
N LYS A 357 38.55 -6.27 -2.44
CA LYS A 357 38.78 -5.73 -3.78
C LYS A 357 37.49 -5.85 -4.62
N PRO A 358 36.98 -4.78 -5.26
CA PRO A 358 35.90 -4.93 -6.23
C PRO A 358 36.48 -5.41 -7.57
N LYS A 359 35.85 -6.40 -8.19
CA LYS A 359 36.12 -6.86 -9.56
C LYS A 359 34.78 -7.04 -10.29
N PRO A 360 34.78 -6.85 -11.62
CA PRO A 360 34.17 -5.71 -12.31
C PRO A 360 32.66 -5.86 -12.51
N THR A 361 31.99 -4.72 -12.59
CA THR A 361 30.62 -4.56 -13.11
C THR A 361 30.53 -5.11 -14.54
N PRO A 362 29.62 -6.04 -14.85
CA PRO A 362 29.01 -6.05 -16.17
C PRO A 362 27.96 -4.95 -16.18
N SER A 363 28.17 -3.93 -17.03
CA SER A 363 27.11 -3.01 -17.44
C SER A 363 25.88 -3.82 -17.88
N PRO A 364 24.65 -3.41 -17.54
CA PRO A 364 23.47 -4.09 -18.02
C PRO A 364 23.39 -3.91 -19.54
N SER A 365 23.62 -5.01 -20.27
CA SER A 365 23.19 -5.14 -21.65
C SER A 365 21.71 -4.81 -21.71
N SER A 366 21.36 -3.89 -22.60
CA SER A 366 20.01 -3.42 -22.85
C SER A 366 19.19 -4.54 -23.52
N ASP A 367 18.68 -5.48 -22.72
CA ASP A 367 17.60 -6.36 -23.13
C ASP A 367 16.28 -5.59 -22.97
N SER A 368 15.67 -5.25 -24.09
CA SER A 368 14.43 -4.48 -24.13
C SER A 368 13.25 -5.33 -23.65
N GLY A 369 12.90 -5.24 -22.37
CA GLY A 369 11.67 -5.82 -21.81
C GLY A 369 11.89 -6.74 -20.62
N PHE A 370 10.81 -7.31 -20.09
CA PHE A 370 10.84 -8.39 -19.12
C PHE A 370 10.56 -9.71 -19.85
N ILE A 371 11.26 -10.78 -19.48
CA ILE A 371 10.97 -12.13 -19.99
C ILE A 371 10.13 -12.90 -18.98
N ARG A 372 9.42 -13.93 -19.44
CA ARG A 372 8.76 -14.88 -18.52
C ARG A 372 9.75 -15.48 -17.52
N PRO A 373 9.40 -15.52 -16.22
CA PRO A 373 10.28 -16.01 -15.16
C PRO A 373 10.33 -17.54 -15.03
N SER A 374 9.49 -18.27 -15.76
CA SER A 374 9.46 -19.73 -15.76
C SER A 374 8.92 -20.31 -17.07
N GLY A 375 9.29 -21.56 -17.34
CA GLY A 375 8.74 -22.36 -18.45
C GLY A 375 7.41 -23.04 -18.13
N GLY A 376 6.86 -22.85 -16.92
CA GLY A 376 5.55 -23.37 -16.53
C GLY A 376 4.41 -22.74 -17.32
N TYR A 377 3.18 -23.26 -17.22
CA TYR A 377 1.99 -22.62 -17.80
C TYR A 377 1.32 -21.69 -16.79
N MET A 378 0.63 -20.64 -17.25
CA MET A 378 -0.10 -19.74 -16.35
C MET A 378 -1.28 -20.47 -15.73
N THR A 379 -1.31 -20.58 -14.41
CA THR A 379 -2.40 -21.22 -13.65
C THR A 379 -3.36 -20.21 -13.08
N SER A 380 -2.90 -19.00 -12.75
CA SER A 380 -3.74 -17.92 -12.24
C SER A 380 -3.22 -16.56 -12.67
N ALA A 381 -4.10 -15.69 -13.17
CA ALA A 381 -3.74 -14.34 -13.57
C ALA A 381 -3.70 -13.38 -12.37
N TYR A 382 -3.03 -12.25 -12.55
CA TYR A 382 -3.19 -11.08 -11.68
C TYR A 382 -4.63 -10.59 -11.70
N GLY A 383 -5.14 -10.19 -10.53
CA GLY A 383 -6.48 -9.64 -10.39
C GLY A 383 -7.22 -10.20 -9.18
N TYR A 384 -8.40 -9.66 -8.91
CA TYR A 384 -9.21 -10.12 -7.79
C TYR A 384 -9.74 -11.54 -8.07
N ARG A 385 -9.55 -12.43 -7.10
CA ARG A 385 -10.05 -13.81 -7.14
C ARG A 385 -10.29 -14.33 -5.73
N ILE A 386 -11.04 -15.42 -5.66
CA ILE A 386 -11.17 -16.21 -4.42
C ILE A 386 -9.80 -16.84 -4.12
N HIS A 387 -9.23 -16.51 -2.96
CA HIS A 387 -7.96 -17.04 -2.52
C HIS A 387 -8.12 -18.53 -2.17
N PRO A 388 -7.35 -19.44 -2.78
CA PRO A 388 -7.63 -20.87 -2.75
C PRO A 388 -7.35 -21.53 -1.39
N ILE A 389 -6.70 -20.82 -0.46
CA ILE A 389 -6.37 -21.31 0.89
C ILE A 389 -7.32 -20.73 1.94
N THR A 390 -7.67 -19.46 1.80
CA THR A 390 -8.44 -18.74 2.83
C THR A 390 -9.92 -18.60 2.45
N GLY A 391 -10.30 -18.86 1.19
CA GLY A 391 -11.66 -18.69 0.69
C GLY A 391 -12.08 -17.23 0.51
N VAL A 392 -11.21 -16.27 0.82
CA VAL A 392 -11.51 -14.82 0.79
C VAL A 392 -11.30 -14.25 -0.61
N TYR A 393 -12.21 -13.41 -1.08
CA TYR A 393 -12.02 -12.63 -2.32
C TYR A 393 -10.96 -11.55 -2.08
N LYS A 394 -9.75 -11.78 -2.58
CA LYS A 394 -8.61 -10.89 -2.37
C LYS A 394 -7.89 -10.63 -3.69
N LEU A 395 -7.23 -9.48 -3.78
CA LEU A 395 -6.34 -9.21 -4.89
C LEU A 395 -5.24 -10.27 -4.94
N HIS A 396 -5.17 -10.99 -6.05
CA HIS A 396 -4.00 -11.74 -6.39
C HIS A 396 -2.94 -10.79 -6.93
N GLY A 397 -2.03 -10.37 -6.05
CA GLY A 397 -1.01 -9.35 -6.32
C GLY A 397 0.07 -9.73 -7.35
N GLY A 398 -0.08 -10.88 -8.00
CA GLY A 398 0.87 -11.45 -8.95
C GLY A 398 0.20 -12.39 -9.95
N THR A 399 1.00 -13.07 -10.76
CA THR A 399 0.57 -14.12 -11.70
C THR A 399 1.21 -15.44 -11.28
N ASP A 400 0.41 -16.50 -11.26
CA ASP A 400 0.86 -17.83 -10.88
C ASP A 400 1.22 -18.65 -12.12
N PHE A 401 2.37 -19.31 -12.07
CA PHE A 401 2.84 -20.25 -13.09
C PHE A 401 3.05 -21.64 -12.49
N GLY A 402 2.30 -22.63 -12.96
CA GLY A 402 2.42 -24.04 -12.55
C GLY A 402 3.27 -24.86 -13.50
N GLY A 403 3.74 -26.02 -13.05
CA GLY A 403 4.51 -26.97 -13.87
C GLY A 403 5.92 -27.28 -13.36
N GLY A 404 6.34 -26.65 -12.25
CA GLY A 404 7.65 -26.88 -11.63
C GLY A 404 8.82 -26.27 -12.41
N GLY A 405 10.03 -26.58 -11.96
CA GLY A 405 11.28 -26.25 -12.67
C GLY A 405 11.98 -24.98 -12.18
N ALA A 406 12.93 -24.51 -12.99
CA ALA A 406 13.78 -23.37 -12.68
C ALA A 406 12.99 -22.04 -12.72
N ILE A 407 13.29 -21.16 -11.76
CA ILE A 407 12.84 -19.76 -11.76
C ILE A 407 14.01 -18.89 -12.18
N VAL A 408 13.80 -18.04 -13.17
CA VAL A 408 14.81 -17.12 -13.72
C VAL A 408 14.45 -15.66 -13.49
N ALA A 409 15.46 -14.79 -13.41
CA ALA A 409 15.25 -13.35 -13.31
C ALA A 409 14.62 -12.81 -14.60
N SER A 410 13.43 -12.21 -14.49
CA SER A 410 12.69 -11.62 -15.63
C SER A 410 13.42 -10.47 -16.29
N LYS A 411 14.34 -9.79 -15.59
CA LYS A 411 15.19 -8.73 -16.14
C LYS A 411 16.46 -8.61 -15.31
N SER A 412 17.54 -8.08 -15.89
CA SER A 412 18.77 -7.79 -15.14
C SER A 412 18.48 -6.78 -14.02
N GLY A 413 19.15 -6.93 -12.87
CA GLY A 413 18.91 -6.08 -11.71
C GLY A 413 19.72 -6.47 -10.48
N THR A 414 19.43 -5.83 -9.36
CA THR A 414 20.05 -6.10 -8.06
C THR A 414 19.04 -6.78 -7.13
N VAL A 415 19.43 -7.90 -6.54
CA VAL A 415 18.61 -8.59 -5.54
C VAL A 415 18.49 -7.72 -4.30
N VAL A 416 17.28 -7.31 -3.95
CA VAL A 416 17.00 -6.50 -2.74
C VAL A 416 16.54 -7.36 -1.57
N PHE A 417 16.04 -8.56 -1.84
CA PHE A 417 15.70 -9.54 -0.80
C PHE A 417 15.86 -10.96 -1.32
N ALA A 418 16.34 -11.87 -0.48
CA ALA A 418 16.30 -13.31 -0.68
C ALA A 418 16.21 -13.99 0.68
N GLY A 419 15.10 -14.67 0.98
CA GLY A 419 14.83 -15.19 2.31
C GLY A 419 13.44 -15.81 2.46
N TYR A 420 13.03 -16.05 3.69
CA TYR A 420 11.73 -16.67 4.02
C TYR A 420 10.75 -15.66 4.62
N ASP A 421 9.49 -15.74 4.22
CA ASP A 421 8.34 -15.06 4.80
C ASP A 421 7.16 -16.06 4.97
N SER A 422 6.26 -15.80 5.93
CA SER A 422 5.13 -16.69 6.22
C SER A 422 4.09 -16.72 5.09
N GLY A 423 3.91 -15.61 4.37
CA GLY A 423 3.02 -15.51 3.22
C GLY A 423 3.66 -16.02 1.94
N TRP A 424 4.79 -15.43 1.53
CA TRP A 424 5.46 -15.75 0.26
C TRP A 424 6.33 -17.01 0.30
N GLY A 425 6.57 -17.59 1.47
CA GLY A 425 7.52 -18.70 1.62
C GLY A 425 8.95 -18.24 1.35
N TYR A 426 9.78 -19.11 0.75
CA TYR A 426 11.07 -18.68 0.23
C TYR A 426 10.87 -17.85 -1.04
N TYR A 427 11.38 -16.63 -1.06
CA TYR A 427 11.21 -15.71 -2.17
C TYR A 427 12.45 -14.85 -2.44
N VAL A 428 12.50 -14.31 -3.65
CA VAL A 428 13.51 -13.34 -4.11
C VAL A 428 12.80 -12.08 -4.59
N LYS A 429 13.34 -10.90 -4.29
CA LYS A 429 12.89 -9.62 -4.86
C LYS A 429 14.07 -8.94 -5.56
N ILE A 430 13.87 -8.48 -6.79
CA ILE A 430 14.91 -7.85 -7.63
C ILE A 430 14.47 -6.44 -8.00
N ASP A 431 15.35 -5.47 -7.80
CA ASP A 431 15.21 -4.10 -8.30
C ASP A 431 15.90 -3.97 -9.66
N HIS A 432 15.17 -3.47 -10.65
CA HIS A 432 15.63 -3.28 -12.02
C HIS A 432 15.92 -1.81 -12.36
N GLY A 433 15.80 -0.91 -11.38
CA GLY A 433 15.90 0.53 -11.56
C GLY A 433 14.63 1.15 -12.18
N ASN A 434 14.60 2.48 -12.25
CA ASN A 434 13.46 3.27 -12.75
C ASN A 434 12.12 2.92 -12.06
N GLY A 435 12.18 2.59 -10.78
CA GLY A 435 11.02 2.22 -9.97
C GLY A 435 10.43 0.83 -10.26
N MET A 436 11.09 0.01 -11.09
CA MET A 436 10.59 -1.32 -11.45
C MET A 436 11.20 -2.40 -10.56
N GLN A 437 10.35 -3.25 -9.95
CA GLN A 437 10.80 -4.41 -9.18
C GLN A 437 10.00 -5.67 -9.55
N THR A 438 10.59 -6.83 -9.32
CA THR A 438 9.93 -8.14 -9.47
C THR A 438 10.10 -8.96 -8.20
N LEU A 439 9.08 -9.77 -7.86
CA LEU A 439 9.10 -10.70 -6.74
C LEU A 439 8.76 -12.11 -7.23
N TYR A 440 9.48 -13.11 -6.70
CA TYR A 440 9.39 -14.51 -7.10
C TYR A 440 9.23 -15.37 -5.84
N ALA A 441 8.04 -15.94 -5.60
CA ALA A 441 7.68 -16.58 -4.34
C ALA A 441 7.49 -18.11 -4.45
N HIS A 442 7.24 -18.72 -3.29
CA HIS A 442 6.98 -20.14 -3.07
C HIS A 442 8.11 -21.08 -3.49
N MET A 443 9.37 -20.63 -3.48
CA MET A 443 10.52 -21.46 -3.86
C MET A 443 10.73 -22.66 -2.91
N VAL A 444 11.46 -23.68 -3.36
CA VAL A 444 11.85 -24.82 -2.52
C VAL A 444 12.82 -24.37 -1.43
N ALA A 445 12.66 -24.87 -0.20
CA ALA A 445 13.58 -24.61 0.90
C ALA A 445 15.01 -25.02 0.52
N GLY A 446 15.97 -24.11 0.66
CA GLY A 446 17.37 -24.33 0.28
C GLY A 446 17.67 -24.22 -1.22
N SER A 447 16.72 -23.79 -2.06
CA SER A 447 16.93 -23.62 -3.51
C SER A 447 17.32 -22.20 -3.95
N LEU A 448 17.39 -21.23 -3.03
CA LEU A 448 17.80 -19.87 -3.35
C LEU A 448 19.25 -19.85 -3.85
N LEU A 449 19.47 -19.41 -5.09
CA LEU A 449 20.80 -19.36 -5.72
C LEU A 449 21.43 -17.97 -5.66
N VAL A 450 20.76 -17.01 -5.00
CA VAL A 450 21.16 -15.62 -4.95
C VAL A 450 21.02 -15.04 -3.54
N SER A 451 21.69 -13.91 -3.28
CA SER A 451 21.70 -13.22 -1.99
C SER A 451 21.45 -11.72 -2.12
N PRO A 452 20.98 -11.01 -1.08
CA PRO A 452 20.80 -9.56 -1.11
C PRO A 452 22.08 -8.82 -1.53
N GLY A 453 21.95 -7.82 -2.39
CA GLY A 453 23.04 -7.06 -3.00
C GLY A 453 23.68 -7.70 -4.23
N GLN A 454 23.33 -8.95 -4.58
CA GLN A 454 23.85 -9.61 -5.77
C GLN A 454 23.23 -9.03 -7.05
N GLN A 455 24.07 -8.72 -8.04
CA GLN A 455 23.61 -8.42 -9.40
C GLN A 455 23.31 -9.70 -10.16
N VAL A 456 22.18 -9.72 -10.86
CA VAL A 456 21.73 -10.84 -11.68
C VAL A 456 21.43 -10.39 -13.10
N SER A 457 21.68 -11.28 -14.07
CA SER A 457 21.34 -11.03 -15.48
C SER A 457 19.93 -11.52 -15.80
N GLN A 458 19.27 -10.93 -16.80
CA GLN A 458 18.03 -11.47 -17.35
C GLN A 458 18.22 -12.95 -17.76
N GLY A 459 17.28 -13.81 -17.38
CA GLY A 459 17.33 -15.26 -17.64
C GLY A 459 18.25 -16.04 -16.70
N GLN A 460 18.98 -15.39 -15.79
CA GLN A 460 19.76 -16.09 -14.77
C GLN A 460 18.84 -16.84 -13.81
N GLN A 461 19.11 -18.11 -13.57
CA GLN A 461 18.39 -18.88 -12.56
C GLN A 461 18.64 -18.33 -11.16
N ILE A 462 17.55 -18.10 -10.42
CA ILE A 462 17.57 -17.54 -9.06
C ILE A 462 17.03 -18.51 -8.01
N GLY A 463 16.32 -19.55 -8.43
CA GLY A 463 15.89 -20.64 -7.57
C GLY A 463 15.07 -21.70 -8.30
N THR A 464 14.34 -22.50 -7.53
CA THR A 464 13.50 -23.59 -8.05
C THR A 464 12.08 -23.46 -7.50
N MET A 465 11.09 -23.64 -8.38
CA MET A 465 9.67 -23.58 -8.04
C MET A 465 9.31 -24.64 -6.99
N GLY A 466 8.56 -24.24 -5.97
CA GLY A 466 8.17 -25.10 -4.85
C GLY A 466 6.75 -24.81 -4.38
N THR A 467 6.48 -25.07 -3.09
CA THR A 467 5.16 -24.87 -2.46
C THR A 467 5.27 -24.39 -1.01
N THR A 468 6.29 -23.59 -0.69
CA THR A 468 6.50 -23.05 0.67
C THR A 468 5.64 -21.81 0.93
N GLY A 469 5.38 -21.48 2.20
CA GLY A 469 4.50 -20.37 2.56
C GLY A 469 3.02 -20.67 2.31
N SER A 470 2.24 -19.64 2.02
CA SER A 470 0.80 -19.76 1.71
C SER A 470 0.60 -20.23 0.26
N SER A 471 0.75 -21.55 0.02
CA SER A 471 0.63 -22.17 -1.30
C SER A 471 -0.25 -23.43 -1.27
N THR A 472 -1.09 -23.66 -2.29
CA THR A 472 -1.92 -24.88 -2.45
C THR A 472 -1.28 -26.00 -3.26
N GLY A 473 -0.17 -25.72 -3.93
CA GLY A 473 0.51 -26.68 -4.80
C GLY A 473 1.76 -26.09 -5.43
N VAL A 474 2.54 -26.88 -6.16
CA VAL A 474 3.80 -26.42 -6.76
C VAL A 474 3.54 -25.36 -7.85
N HIS A 475 3.88 -24.11 -7.57
CA HIS A 475 3.75 -22.98 -8.49
C HIS A 475 4.75 -21.85 -8.16
N LEU A 476 4.99 -20.97 -9.13
CA LEU A 476 5.66 -19.68 -8.93
C LEU A 476 4.58 -18.61 -8.80
N HIS A 477 4.58 -17.87 -7.71
CA HIS A 477 3.85 -16.61 -7.61
C HIS A 477 4.78 -15.45 -8.00
N PHE A 478 4.45 -14.75 -9.09
CA PHE A 478 5.27 -13.69 -9.67
C PHE A 478 4.58 -12.33 -9.58
N GLU A 479 5.16 -11.38 -8.84
CA GLU A 479 4.63 -10.01 -8.75
C GLU A 479 5.54 -9.02 -9.49
N MET A 480 4.94 -7.97 -10.03
CA MET A 480 5.64 -6.81 -10.59
C MET A 480 5.23 -5.55 -9.87
N TYR A 481 6.18 -4.65 -9.69
CA TYR A 481 5.98 -3.36 -9.04
C TYR A 481 6.46 -2.23 -9.95
N LYS A 482 5.73 -1.11 -9.94
CA LYS A 482 6.12 0.16 -10.56
C LYS A 482 5.95 1.27 -9.55
N ASN A 483 7.03 1.93 -9.18
CA ASN A 483 7.09 2.99 -8.16
C ASN A 483 6.46 2.56 -6.82
N GLY A 484 6.69 1.32 -6.40
CA GLY A 484 6.19 0.78 -5.14
C GLY A 484 4.80 0.12 -5.21
N SER A 485 3.99 0.42 -6.23
CA SER A 485 2.66 -0.19 -6.41
C SER A 485 2.72 -1.47 -7.26
N ARG A 486 1.92 -2.48 -6.89
CA ARG A 486 1.76 -3.71 -7.68
C ARG A 486 1.09 -3.40 -9.02
N VAL A 487 1.56 -4.03 -10.08
CA VAL A 487 1.02 -3.90 -11.44
C VAL A 487 0.83 -5.27 -12.07
N ASN A 488 -0.09 -5.38 -13.02
CA ASN A 488 -0.35 -6.63 -13.73
C ASN A 488 0.90 -7.06 -14.54
N PRO A 489 1.53 -8.21 -14.21
CA PRO A 489 2.69 -8.70 -14.95
C PRO A 489 2.44 -8.94 -16.44
N ALA A 490 1.20 -9.29 -16.83
CA ALA A 490 0.85 -9.55 -18.22
C ALA A 490 1.01 -8.32 -19.14
N SER A 491 1.09 -7.10 -18.59
CA SER A 491 1.34 -5.89 -19.37
C SER A 491 2.82 -5.66 -19.73
N TYR A 492 3.73 -6.49 -19.21
CA TYR A 492 5.19 -6.31 -19.33
C TYR A 492 5.93 -7.54 -19.85
N LEU A 493 5.28 -8.71 -19.83
CA LEU A 493 5.84 -10.03 -20.17
C LEU A 493 5.59 -10.45 -21.61
#